data_AF-A0A0G0FJL8-F1
#
_entry.id   AF-A0A0G0FJL8-F1
#
_cell.length_a   1.000
_cell.length_b   1.000
_cell.length_c   1.000
_cell.angle_alpha   90.00
_cell.angle_beta   90.00
_cell.angle_gamma   90.00
#
_symmetry.space_group_name_H-M   'P 1'
#
loop_
_entity.id
_entity.type
_entity.pdbx_description
1 polymer ?
#
loop_
_entity_poly.entity_id
_entity_poly.type
_entity_poly.pdbx_seq_one_letter_code
_entity_poly.pdbx_strand_id
1 'polypeptide(L)'
;MCINDKYLDIIDFHASEKMAIKDIVTKTGENLAEFHHNLIKESNIDIDIVNLSKWFKSKKNAGVYYYPFLLHYVAHGVLFESFILNNENENEYAFTKNIVLPAIKKIRQKFELDPIIIKMYPSNQTKEEDLYWWSYPFNISKKILDYAKNNSLELKLIK
;
A
#
# COMPACT_ATOMS: atom_id res chain seq x y z
N MET A 1 7.78 8.92 -11.11
CA MET A 1 6.99 8.44 -12.26
C MET A 1 7.82 8.58 -13.51
N CYS A 2 8.02 7.50 -14.26
CA CYS A 2 8.87 7.48 -15.46
C CYS A 2 8.04 7.75 -16.73
N ILE A 3 8.46 8.70 -17.56
CA ILE A 3 7.84 9.02 -18.86
C ILE A 3 8.96 9.33 -19.84
N ASN A 4 9.10 8.57 -20.93
CA ASN A 4 10.07 8.84 -21.99
C ASN A 4 11.48 9.11 -21.44
N ASP A 5 11.99 8.20 -20.60
CA ASP A 5 13.28 8.31 -19.91
C ASP A 5 13.45 9.53 -19.01
N LYS A 6 12.33 10.10 -18.53
CA LYS A 6 12.32 11.18 -17.55
C LYS A 6 11.58 10.79 -16.29
N TYR A 7 11.95 11.36 -15.15
CA TYR A 7 11.24 11.22 -13.90
C TYR A 7 11.00 12.55 -13.20
N LEU A 8 10.00 12.54 -12.32
CA LEU A 8 9.62 13.67 -11.49
C LEU A 8 9.66 13.25 -10.03
N ASP A 9 10.33 14.06 -9.22
CA ASP A 9 10.28 13.97 -7.77
C ASP A 9 9.27 14.98 -7.23
N ILE A 10 8.18 14.47 -6.66
CA ILE A 10 7.12 15.27 -6.02
C ILE A 10 7.53 15.70 -4.60
N ILE A 11 8.47 15.00 -3.97
CA ILE A 11 9.04 15.31 -2.67
C ILE A 11 10.56 15.49 -2.78
N ASP A 12 11.18 16.05 -1.75
CA ASP A 12 12.62 15.94 -1.56
C ASP A 12 12.92 14.68 -0.75
N PHE A 13 13.43 13.63 -1.40
CA PHE A 13 13.72 12.35 -0.76
C PHE A 13 14.79 12.45 0.33
N HIS A 14 15.80 13.30 0.15
CA HIS A 14 16.87 13.46 1.12
C HIS A 14 16.38 14.20 2.36
N ALA A 15 15.63 15.28 2.18
CA ALA A 15 15.04 16.02 3.29
C ALA A 15 13.97 15.20 4.04
N SER A 16 13.31 14.26 3.34
CA SER A 16 12.23 13.43 3.89
C SER A 16 12.72 12.14 4.55
N GLU A 17 14.02 11.86 4.53
CA GLU A 17 14.56 10.61 5.06
C GLU A 17 14.23 10.45 6.55
N LYS A 18 13.75 9.27 6.95
CA LYS A 18 13.35 8.92 8.34
C LYS A 18 12.17 9.72 8.91
N MET A 19 11.57 10.62 8.13
CA MET A 19 10.34 11.28 8.54
C MET A 19 9.17 10.30 8.50
N ALA A 20 8.24 10.46 9.43
CA ALA A 20 6.97 9.75 9.31
C ALA A 20 6.21 10.28 8.08
N ILE A 21 5.55 9.40 7.34
CA ILE A 21 4.82 9.77 6.10
C ILE A 21 3.87 10.95 6.32
N LYS A 22 3.19 10.99 7.47
CA LYS A 22 2.28 12.09 7.85
C LYS A 22 2.94 13.47 7.99
N ASP A 23 4.26 13.51 8.09
CA ASP A 23 5.04 14.75 8.26
C ASP A 23 5.79 15.13 6.97
N ILE A 24 5.77 14.26 5.94
CA ILE A 24 6.39 14.52 4.63
C ILE A 24 5.50 15.47 3.82
N VAL A 25 6.11 16.48 3.23
CA VAL A 25 5.46 17.43 2.33
C VAL A 25 6.00 17.32 0.91
N THR A 26 5.15 17.60 -0.06
CA THR A 26 5.54 17.79 -1.46
C THR A 26 6.41 19.04 -1.61
N LYS A 27 7.11 19.16 -2.75
CA LYS A 27 7.91 20.34 -3.09
C LYS A 27 7.11 21.65 -3.17
N THR A 28 5.79 21.55 -3.20
CA THR A 28 4.87 22.70 -3.21
C THR A 28 4.26 22.98 -1.82
N GLY A 29 4.58 22.15 -0.82
CA GLY A 29 4.16 22.31 0.57
C GLY A 29 2.92 21.50 1.00
N GLU A 30 2.23 20.81 0.08
CA GLU A 30 1.10 19.94 0.44
C GLU A 30 1.56 18.69 1.20
N ASN A 31 0.78 18.19 2.16
CA ASN A 31 1.07 16.93 2.84
C ASN A 31 1.05 15.74 1.86
N LEU A 32 2.07 14.87 1.91
CA LEU A 32 2.18 13.76 0.95
C LEU A 32 1.02 12.76 1.03
N ALA A 33 0.54 12.46 2.24
CA ALA A 33 -0.56 11.52 2.42
C ALA A 33 -1.89 12.11 1.91
N GLU A 34 -2.11 13.40 2.13
CA GLU A 34 -3.29 14.10 1.59
C GLU A 34 -3.24 14.19 0.07
N PHE A 35 -2.08 14.54 -0.50
CA PHE A 35 -1.86 14.54 -1.94
C PHE A 35 -2.20 13.18 -2.55
N HIS A 36 -1.69 12.09 -1.98
CA HIS A 36 -1.99 10.72 -2.42
C HIS A 36 -3.50 10.39 -2.35
N HIS A 37 -4.17 10.70 -1.23
CA HIS A 37 -5.61 10.47 -1.11
C HIS A 37 -6.42 11.30 -2.11
N ASN A 38 -6.00 12.53 -2.41
CA ASN A 38 -6.65 13.38 -3.40
C ASN A 38 -6.53 12.78 -4.81
N LEU A 39 -5.35 12.26 -5.17
CA LEU A 39 -5.17 11.54 -6.44
C LEU A 39 -6.09 10.32 -6.56
N ILE A 40 -6.30 9.58 -5.47
CA ILE A 40 -7.23 8.44 -5.49
C ILE A 40 -8.68 8.90 -5.66
N LYS A 41 -9.13 9.93 -4.94
CA LYS A 41 -10.49 10.48 -5.13
C LYS A 41 -10.72 10.94 -6.57
N GLU A 42 -9.69 11.48 -7.19
CA GLU A 42 -9.69 11.95 -8.57
C GLU A 42 -9.65 10.82 -9.62
N SER A 43 -9.44 9.57 -9.20
CA SER A 43 -9.33 8.42 -10.10
C SER A 43 -10.69 7.90 -10.56
N ASN A 44 -11.79 8.44 -10.02
CA ASN A 44 -13.17 7.97 -10.19
C ASN A 44 -13.37 6.51 -9.76
N ILE A 45 -12.48 5.96 -8.94
CA ILE A 45 -12.68 4.68 -8.28
C ILE A 45 -13.42 4.95 -6.98
N ASP A 46 -14.61 4.37 -6.86
CA ASP A 46 -15.39 4.43 -5.64
C ASP A 46 -14.76 3.50 -4.60
N ILE A 47 -14.00 4.09 -3.67
CA ILE A 47 -13.36 3.35 -2.58
C ILE A 47 -13.59 4.05 -1.24
N ASP A 48 -13.86 3.24 -0.22
CA ASP A 48 -13.85 3.68 1.16
C ASP A 48 -12.43 3.64 1.73
N ILE A 49 -11.92 4.79 2.16
CA ILE A 49 -10.63 4.88 2.86
C ILE A 49 -10.90 4.96 4.35
N VAL A 50 -10.51 3.92 5.09
CA VAL A 50 -10.72 3.83 6.53
C VAL A 50 -9.39 3.93 7.28
N ASN A 51 -9.29 4.88 8.21
CA ASN A 51 -8.15 4.99 9.10
C ASN A 51 -8.29 4.04 10.31
N LEU A 52 -7.61 2.89 10.24
CA LEU A 52 -7.61 1.88 11.31
C LEU A 52 -6.58 2.15 12.42
N SER A 53 -5.83 3.25 12.37
CA SER A 53 -4.73 3.52 13.32
C SER A 53 -5.19 3.51 14.78
N LYS A 54 -6.35 4.10 15.08
CA LYS A 54 -6.92 4.10 16.43
C LYS A 54 -7.25 2.68 16.90
N TRP A 55 -7.80 1.86 16.01
CA TRP A 55 -8.13 0.47 16.31
C TRP A 55 -6.85 -0.33 16.58
N PHE A 56 -5.84 -0.25 15.72
CA PHE A 56 -4.56 -0.92 15.94
C PHE A 56 -3.87 -0.49 17.23
N LYS A 57 -3.82 0.82 17.53
CA LYS A 57 -3.25 1.36 18.78
C LYS A 57 -4.02 0.93 20.04
N SER A 58 -5.32 0.66 19.91
CA SER A 58 -6.12 0.13 21.02
C SER A 58 -5.80 -1.34 21.34
N LYS A 59 -5.08 -2.03 20.45
CA LYS A 59 -4.65 -3.42 20.62
C LYS A 59 -3.17 -3.46 20.97
N LYS A 60 -2.75 -4.51 21.69
CA LYS A 60 -1.36 -4.62 22.19
C LYS A 60 -0.34 -4.80 21.06
N ASN A 61 -0.50 -5.85 20.27
CA ASN A 61 0.42 -6.22 19.19
C ASN A 61 -0.29 -7.04 18.11
N ALA A 62 0.41 -7.31 17.01
CA ALA A 62 -0.11 -8.04 15.86
C ALA A 62 -0.66 -9.42 16.21
N GLY A 63 -0.01 -10.15 17.13
CA GLY A 63 -0.47 -11.45 17.62
C GLY A 63 -1.85 -11.40 18.29
N VAL A 64 -2.24 -10.24 18.82
CA VAL A 64 -3.56 -10.04 19.44
C VAL A 64 -4.60 -9.59 18.42
N TYR A 65 -4.26 -8.66 17.52
CA TYR A 65 -5.25 -8.06 16.64
C TYR A 65 -5.48 -8.81 15.33
N TYR A 66 -4.57 -9.69 14.89
CA TYR A 66 -4.76 -10.41 13.62
C TYR A 66 -5.95 -11.37 13.65
N TYR A 67 -6.24 -12.00 14.79
CA TYR A 67 -7.43 -12.86 14.91
C TYR A 67 -8.75 -12.11 14.65
N PRO A 68 -9.09 -11.03 15.38
CA PRO A 68 -10.30 -10.27 15.09
C PRO A 68 -10.25 -9.54 13.74
N PHE A 69 -9.07 -9.12 13.27
CA PHE A 69 -8.92 -8.52 11.94
C PHE A 69 -9.30 -9.52 10.83
N LEU A 70 -8.69 -10.72 10.84
CA LEU A 70 -8.93 -11.73 9.82
C LEU A 70 -10.34 -12.29 9.85
N LEU A 71 -11.00 -12.26 11.01
CA LEU A 71 -12.38 -12.72 11.14
C LEU A 71 -13.35 -11.94 10.24
N HIS A 72 -13.08 -10.67 9.93
CA HIS A 72 -13.90 -9.90 9.00
C HIS A 72 -13.95 -10.53 7.61
N TYR A 73 -12.87 -11.15 7.16
CA TYR A 73 -12.77 -11.75 5.83
C TYR A 73 -13.33 -13.17 5.75
N VAL A 74 -13.95 -13.66 6.83
CA VAL A 74 -14.77 -14.88 6.79
C VAL A 74 -16.17 -14.58 6.24
N ALA A 75 -16.71 -13.38 6.49
CA ALA A 75 -18.10 -13.07 6.21
C ALA A 75 -18.35 -11.72 5.50
N HIS A 76 -17.41 -10.77 5.56
CA HIS A 76 -17.67 -9.39 5.15
C HIS A 76 -16.84 -8.92 3.97
N GLY A 77 -15.89 -9.72 3.49
CA GLY A 77 -15.10 -9.33 2.32
C GLY A 77 -13.93 -10.25 2.04
N VAL A 78 -13.12 -9.81 1.10
CA VAL A 78 -11.91 -10.48 0.64
C VAL A 78 -10.72 -9.61 0.99
N LEU A 79 -9.72 -10.18 1.64
CA LEU A 79 -8.46 -9.49 1.92
C LEU A 79 -7.52 -9.65 0.73
N PHE A 80 -7.06 -8.54 0.17
CA PHE A 80 -5.98 -8.53 -0.82
C PHE A 80 -4.65 -8.26 -0.09
N GLU A 81 -3.86 -9.31 0.12
CA GLU A 81 -2.57 -9.23 0.83
C GLU A 81 -1.66 -10.40 0.42
N SER A 82 -0.35 -10.15 0.37
CA SER A 82 0.66 -11.14 0.01
C SER A 82 1.47 -11.57 1.23
N PHE A 83 1.03 -12.63 1.90
CA PHE A 83 1.79 -13.23 3.00
C PHE A 83 2.93 -14.13 2.50
N ILE A 84 4.16 -13.84 2.91
CA ILE A 84 5.35 -14.58 2.49
C ILE A 84 5.40 -15.95 3.19
N LEU A 85 5.44 -17.02 2.38
CA LEU A 85 5.45 -18.42 2.83
C LEU A 85 6.82 -19.10 2.68
N ASN A 86 7.76 -18.48 1.95
CA ASN A 86 9.14 -18.95 1.82
C ASN A 86 10.05 -18.16 2.77
N ASN A 87 11.28 -18.60 2.96
CA ASN A 87 12.26 -17.96 3.85
C ASN A 87 13.16 -16.94 3.12
N GLU A 88 12.76 -16.44 1.94
CA GLU A 88 13.54 -15.44 1.20
C GLU A 88 13.63 -14.11 1.95
N ASN A 89 12.58 -13.77 2.71
CA ASN A 89 12.58 -12.68 3.67
C ASN A 89 12.23 -13.24 5.07
N GLU A 90 13.25 -13.42 5.91
CA GLU A 90 13.09 -14.05 7.23
C GLU A 90 12.08 -13.31 8.12
N ASN A 91 12.04 -11.98 8.07
CA ASN A 91 11.15 -11.18 8.91
C ASN A 91 9.68 -11.35 8.49
N GLU A 92 9.40 -11.28 7.19
CA GLU A 92 8.04 -11.45 6.66
C GLU A 92 7.55 -12.90 6.80
N TYR A 93 8.45 -13.86 6.60
CA TYR A 93 8.17 -15.27 6.85
C TYR A 93 7.84 -15.53 8.32
N ALA A 94 8.66 -15.01 9.24
CA ALA A 94 8.44 -15.16 10.68
C ALA A 94 7.12 -14.50 11.11
N PHE A 95 6.79 -13.33 10.57
CA PHE A 95 5.51 -12.69 10.80
C PHE A 95 4.33 -13.56 10.34
N THR A 96 4.38 -14.05 9.11
CA THR A 96 3.34 -14.93 8.55
C THR A 96 3.17 -16.19 9.40
N LYS A 97 4.28 -16.87 9.72
CA LYS A 97 4.30 -18.11 10.48
C LYS A 97 3.81 -17.96 11.92
N ASN A 98 4.21 -16.89 12.60
CA ASN A 98 3.99 -16.73 14.04
C ASN A 98 2.75 -15.90 14.38
N ILE A 99 2.23 -15.10 13.44
CA ILE A 99 1.11 -14.20 13.67
C ILE A 99 -0.10 -14.57 12.81
N VAL A 100 0.09 -14.66 11.49
CA VAL A 100 -1.00 -14.81 10.52
C VAL A 100 -1.56 -16.24 10.54
N LEU A 101 -0.72 -17.26 10.34
CA LEU A 101 -1.17 -18.66 10.31
C LEU A 101 -1.84 -19.11 11.63
N PRO A 102 -1.35 -18.74 12.83
CA PRO A 102 -2.04 -19.08 14.07
C PRO A 102 -3.42 -18.41 14.18
N ALA A 103 -3.58 -17.18 13.70
CA ALA A 103 -4.88 -16.51 13.66
C ALA A 103 -5.86 -17.23 12.73
N ILE A 104 -5.42 -17.61 11.51
CA ILE A 104 -6.23 -18.40 10.57
C ILE A 104 -6.61 -19.76 11.17
N LYS A 105 -5.65 -20.48 11.76
CA LYS A 105 -5.90 -21.77 12.42
C LYS A 105 -6.97 -21.65 13.50
N LYS A 106 -6.91 -20.60 14.32
CA LYS A 106 -7.88 -20.33 15.37
C LYS A 106 -9.28 -20.03 14.82
N ILE A 107 -9.37 -19.33 13.69
CA ILE A 107 -10.65 -19.09 12.99
C ILE A 107 -11.23 -20.41 12.49
N ARG A 108 -10.43 -21.20 11.77
CA ARG A 108 -10.86 -22.50 11.23
C ARG A 108 -11.33 -23.46 12.32
N GLN A 109 -10.63 -23.53 13.45
CA GLN A 109 -11.03 -24.36 14.59
C GLN A 109 -12.37 -23.92 15.22
N LYS A 110 -12.71 -22.63 15.15
CA LYS A 110 -13.93 -22.10 15.78
C LYS A 110 -15.14 -22.09 14.86
N PHE A 111 -14.92 -21.82 13.57
CA PHE A 111 -16.00 -21.57 12.61
C PHE A 111 -16.03 -22.57 11.45
N GLU A 112 -15.05 -23.47 11.34
CA GLU A 112 -14.89 -24.42 10.23
C GLU A 112 -14.81 -23.74 8.85
N LEU A 113 -14.42 -22.46 8.85
CA LEU A 113 -14.28 -21.62 7.67
C LEU A 113 -12.90 -20.97 7.64
N ASP A 114 -12.46 -20.62 6.42
CA ASP A 114 -11.25 -19.86 6.19
C ASP A 114 -11.58 -18.41 5.79
N PRO A 115 -10.80 -17.42 6.24
CA PRO A 115 -10.87 -16.09 5.69
C PRO A 115 -10.47 -16.11 4.21
N ILE A 116 -11.16 -15.34 3.36
CA ILE A 116 -10.82 -15.24 1.95
C ILE A 116 -9.67 -14.24 1.80
N ILE A 117 -8.49 -14.75 1.48
CA ILE A 117 -7.27 -13.97 1.27
C ILE A 117 -6.78 -14.24 -0.15
N ILE A 118 -6.65 -13.19 -0.94
CA ILE A 118 -6.15 -13.23 -2.31
C ILE A 118 -4.81 -12.49 -2.35
N LYS A 119 -3.83 -13.06 -3.05
CA LYS A 119 -2.55 -12.37 -3.28
C LYS A 119 -2.80 -11.06 -4.00
N MET A 120 -2.14 -10.00 -3.55
CA MET A 120 -2.30 -8.68 -4.15
C MET A 120 -1.79 -8.65 -5.60
N TYR A 121 -0.88 -9.56 -5.96
CA TYR A 121 -0.31 -9.67 -7.29
C TYR A 121 -0.10 -11.14 -7.73
N PRO A 122 -0.16 -11.44 -9.05
CA PRO A 122 0.09 -12.77 -9.60
C PRO A 122 1.53 -13.26 -9.36
N SER A 123 1.74 -14.58 -9.32
CA SER A 123 3.04 -15.19 -8.96
C SER A 123 4.04 -15.27 -10.12
N ASN A 124 3.63 -14.92 -11.34
CA ASN A 124 4.38 -15.06 -12.58
C ASN A 124 4.48 -13.73 -13.34
N GLN A 125 4.57 -12.61 -12.61
CA GLN A 125 4.65 -11.28 -13.20
C GLN A 125 5.91 -11.12 -14.04
N THR A 126 5.72 -10.49 -15.19
CA THR A 126 6.81 -9.96 -16.00
C THR A 126 7.27 -8.61 -15.44
N LYS A 127 8.52 -8.23 -15.72
CA LYS A 127 9.05 -6.91 -15.33
C LYS A 127 8.22 -5.73 -15.87
N GLU A 128 7.55 -5.91 -17.00
CA GLU A 128 6.67 -4.90 -17.59
C GLU A 128 5.36 -4.77 -16.80
N GLU A 129 4.79 -5.88 -16.35
CA GLU A 129 3.60 -5.89 -15.50
C GLU A 129 3.87 -5.23 -14.14
N ASP A 130 5.06 -5.48 -13.56
CA ASP A 130 5.47 -4.84 -12.29
C ASP A 130 5.33 -3.32 -12.35
N LEU A 131 5.72 -2.69 -13.47
CA LEU A 131 5.64 -1.23 -13.64
C LEU A 131 4.22 -0.68 -13.42
N TYR A 132 3.20 -1.42 -13.85
CA TYR A 132 1.81 -1.00 -13.70
C TYR A 132 1.34 -1.02 -12.24
N TRP A 133 1.90 -1.90 -11.39
CA TRP A 133 1.55 -1.96 -9.96
C TRP A 133 2.09 -0.79 -9.15
N TRP A 134 3.23 -0.23 -9.57
CA TRP A 134 3.84 0.94 -8.93
C TRP A 134 3.38 2.27 -9.53
N SER A 135 2.41 2.23 -10.44
CA SER A 135 1.98 3.40 -11.21
C SER A 135 0.51 3.70 -11.02
N TYR A 136 0.17 4.98 -11.04
CA TYR A 136 -1.23 5.36 -11.11
C TYR A 136 -1.81 5.09 -12.51
N PRO A 137 -3.14 4.89 -12.61
CA PRO A 137 -3.85 4.91 -13.88
C PRO A 137 -3.47 6.12 -14.74
N PHE A 138 -3.52 5.97 -16.07
CA PHE A 138 -3.03 6.98 -17.02
C PHE A 138 -3.64 8.38 -16.78
N ASN A 139 -4.93 8.46 -16.48
CA ASN A 139 -5.62 9.71 -16.18
C ASN A 139 -5.04 10.44 -14.95
N ILE A 140 -4.64 9.71 -13.92
CA ILE A 140 -4.00 10.27 -12.73
C ILE A 140 -2.55 10.64 -13.01
N SER A 141 -1.83 9.78 -13.71
CA SER A 141 -0.46 10.06 -14.16
C SER A 141 -0.38 11.38 -14.97
N LYS A 142 -1.35 11.61 -15.87
CA LYS A 142 -1.47 12.89 -16.61
C LYS A 142 -1.71 14.08 -15.68
N LYS A 143 -2.55 13.93 -14.66
CA LYS A 143 -2.79 15.01 -13.67
C LYS A 143 -1.55 15.35 -12.86
N ILE A 144 -0.75 14.35 -12.48
CA ILE A 144 0.54 14.58 -11.79
C ILE A 144 1.49 15.38 -12.69
N LEU A 145 1.51 15.10 -14.00
CA LEU A 145 2.28 15.89 -14.96
C LEU A 145 1.80 17.33 -15.07
N ASP A 146 0.49 17.54 -15.16
CA ASP A 146 -0.07 18.89 -15.27
C ASP A 146 0.15 19.68 -13.98
N TYR A 147 0.04 19.02 -12.82
CA TYR A 147 0.46 19.56 -11.53
C TYR A 147 1.93 20.00 -11.54
N ALA A 148 2.83 19.18 -12.09
CA ALA A 148 4.25 19.51 -12.19
C ALA A 148 4.49 20.76 -13.04
N LYS A 149 3.85 20.86 -14.20
CA LYS A 149 3.95 22.03 -15.08
C LYS A 149 3.43 23.29 -14.40
N ASN A 150 2.26 23.21 -13.77
CA ASN A 150 1.64 24.35 -13.09
C ASN A 150 2.47 24.87 -11.90
N ASN A 151 3.25 23.98 -11.28
CA ASN A 151 4.14 24.32 -10.15
C ASN A 151 5.62 24.45 -10.57
N SER A 152 5.91 24.50 -11.87
CA SER A 152 7.28 24.63 -12.40
C SER A 152 8.27 23.59 -11.86
N LEU A 153 7.80 22.36 -11.61
CA LEU A 153 8.66 21.26 -11.18
C LEU A 153 9.43 20.67 -12.37
N GLU A 154 10.73 20.42 -12.17
CA GLU A 154 11.62 19.94 -13.21
C GLU A 154 11.49 18.43 -13.46
N LEU A 155 11.40 18.05 -14.74
CA LEU A 155 11.54 16.66 -15.20
C LEU A 155 13.02 16.34 -15.39
N LYS A 156 13.51 15.34 -14.67
CA LYS A 156 14.90 14.87 -14.73
C LYS A 156 15.03 13.71 -15.70
N LEU A 157 16.20 13.52 -16.31
CA LEU A 157 16.49 12.35 -17.14
C LEU A 157 16.86 11.14 -16.25
N ILE A 158 16.35 9.97 -16.62
CA ILE A 158 16.81 8.68 -16.08
C ILE A 158 18.24 8.48 -16.60
N LYS A 159 19.19 8.37 -15.69
CA LYS A 159 20.60 8.10 -16.00
C LYS A 159 20.86 6.61 -16.12
#